data_AF-A0A1T5IWI6-F1
#
_entry.id   AF-A0A1T5IWI6-F1
#
_cell.length_a   1.000
_cell.length_b   1.000
_cell.length_c   1.000
_cell.angle_alpha   90.00
_cell.angle_beta   90.00
_cell.angle_gamma   90.00
#
_symmetry.space_group_name_H-M   'P 1'
#
loop_
_entity.id
_entity.type
_entity.pdbx_description
1 polymer ?
#
loop_
_entity_poly.entity_id
_entity_poly.type
_entity_poly.pdbx_seq_one_letter_code
_entity_poly.pdbx_strand_id
1 'polypeptide(L)' 'MKLEEAIVYLLASAGHGMRTEQIAREINARRLYTRRDKAPVTDKQVYAVIMSHPDMFVKSEGRIHLMI' A
#
# COMPACT_ATOMS: atom_id res chain seq x y z
N MET A 1 -4.80 -8.80 9.37
CA MET A 1 -4.60 -8.23 8.03
C MET A 1 -3.11 -8.13 7.74
N LYS A 2 -2.67 -8.61 6.57
CA LYS A 2 -1.31 -8.41 6.03
C LYS A 2 -1.18 -6.99 5.45
N LEU A 3 0.06 -6.53 5.25
CA LEU A 3 0.29 -5.20 4.65
C LEU A 3 -0.27 -5.11 3.22
N GLU A 4 -0.14 -6.18 2.44
CA GLU A 4 -0.74 -6.33 1.10
C GLU A 4 -2.26 -6.09 1.11
N GLU A 5 -2.99 -6.81 1.95
CA GLU A 5 -4.44 -6.65 2.13
C GLU A 5 -4.82 -5.21 2.51
N ALA A 6 -4.02 -4.55 3.36
CA ALA A 6 -4.22 -3.16 3.74
C ALA A 6 -4.05 -2.19 2.57
N ILE A 7 -3.06 -2.44 1.70
CA ILE A 7 -2.82 -1.65 0.48
C ILE A 7 -3.97 -1.84 -0.51
N VAL A 8 -4.42 -3.09 -0.72
CA VAL A 8 -5.56 -3.39 -1.59
C VAL A 8 -6.80 -2.67 -1.10
N TYR A 9 -7.12 -2.82 0.19
CA TYR A 9 -8.27 -2.15 0.79
C TYR A 9 -8.20 -0.63 0.59
N LEU A 10 -7.04 -0.02 0.83
CA LEU A 10 -6.87 1.42 0.69
C LEU A 10 -7.08 1.89 -0.75
N LEU A 11 -6.44 1.23 -1.73
CA LEU A 11 -6.54 1.63 -3.13
C LEU A 11 -7.94 1.40 -3.70
N ALA A 12 -8.58 0.29 -3.36
CA ALA A 12 -9.96 0.00 -3.75
C ALA A 12 -10.94 1.01 -3.15
N SER A 13 -10.75 1.38 -1.87
CA SER A 13 -11.61 2.36 -1.20
C SER A 13 -11.41 3.79 -1.73
N ALA A 14 -10.21 4.12 -2.22
CA ALA A 14 -9.91 5.44 -2.75
C ALA A 14 -10.32 5.63 -4.21
N GLY A 15 -10.36 4.54 -5.00
CA GLY A 15 -10.74 4.58 -6.42
C GLY A 15 -9.70 5.26 -7.33
N HIS A 16 -8.49 5.53 -6.84
CA HIS A 16 -7.41 6.12 -7.63
C HIS A 16 -6.03 5.63 -7.19
N GLY A 17 -5.04 5.75 -8.08
CA GLY A 17 -3.67 5.39 -7.77
C GLY A 17 -2.97 6.37 -6.81
N MET A 18 -2.06 5.85 -5.99
CA MET A 18 -1.35 6.62 -4.97
C MET A 18 0.16 6.37 -5.03
N ARG A 19 0.96 7.36 -4.60
CA ARG A 19 2.39 7.16 -4.37
C ARG A 19 2.63 6.29 -3.14
N THR A 20 3.77 5.62 -3.07
CA THR A 20 4.16 4.76 -1.94
C THR A 20 4.18 5.49 -0.60
N GLU A 21 4.59 6.76 -0.59
CA GLU A 21 4.60 7.58 0.63
C GLU A 21 3.18 7.93 1.09
N GLN A 22 2.26 8.16 0.15
CA GLN A 22 0.86 8.43 0.46
C GLN A 22 0.19 7.18 1.02
N ILE A 23 0.44 6.01 0.42
CA ILE A 23 -0.08 4.72 0.88
C ILE A 23 0.41 4.44 2.31
N ALA A 24 1.70 4.56 2.57
CA ALA A 24 2.26 4.34 3.91
C ALA A 24 1.64 5.29 4.94
N ARG A 25 1.52 6.58 4.58
CA ARG A 25 0.89 7.60 5.45
C ARG A 25 -0.56 7.25 5.78
N GLU A 26 -1.38 6.92 4.79
CA GLU A 26 -2.81 6.60 4.99
C GLU A 26 -2.99 5.29 5.79
N ILE A 27 -2.18 4.26 5.52
CA ILE A 27 -2.20 3.01 6.28
C ILE A 27 -1.92 3.27 7.76
N ASN A 28 -0.88 4.07 8.06
CA ASN A 28 -0.53 4.42 9.43
C ASN A 28 -1.59 5.30 10.09
N ALA A 29 -2.09 6.32 9.40
CA ALA A 29 -3.08 7.26 9.92
C ALA A 29 -4.40 6.58 10.27
N ARG A 30 -4.85 5.67 9.40
CA ARG A 30 -6.09 4.89 9.57
C ARG A 30 -5.89 3.61 10.39
N ARG A 31 -4.64 3.31 10.81
CA ARG A 31 -4.24 2.08 11.51
C ARG A 31 -4.72 0.80 10.81
N LEU A 32 -4.69 0.78 9.48
CA LEU A 32 -5.11 -0.38 8.69
C LEU A 32 -4.18 -1.58 8.95
N TYR A 33 -2.89 -1.34 9.15
CA TYR A 33 -1.94 -2.39 9.47
C TYR A 33 -1.06 -1.97 10.64
N THR A 34 -0.81 -2.90 11.57
CA THR A 34 0.12 -2.70 12.69
C THR A 34 1.29 -3.67 12.55
N ARG A 35 2.51 -3.12 12.46
CA ARG A 35 3.73 -3.93 12.44
C ARG A 35 3.93 -4.62 13.79
N ARG A 36 4.61 -5.77 13.77
CA ARG A 36 4.96 -6.53 14.99
C ARG A 36 5.76 -5.70 16.00
N ASP A 37 6.68 -4.87 15.51
CA ASP A 37 7.52 -3.97 16.32
C ASP A 37 6.83 -2.64 16.66
N LYS A 38 5.54 -2.47 16.29
CA LYS A 38 4.73 -1.26 16.47
C LYS A 38 5.29 0.00 15.78
N ALA A 39 6.35 -0.12 14.98
CA ALA A 39 6.83 0.99 14.19
C ALA A 39 5.83 1.33 13.07
N PRO A 40 5.83 2.57 12.56
CA PRO A 40 5.05 2.91 11.36
C PRO A 40 5.49 2.11 10.14
N VAL A 41 4.56 1.84 9.23
CA VAL A 41 4.85 1.34 7.88
C VAL A 41 5.63 2.40 7.11
N THR A 42 6.69 1.98 6.41
CA THR A 42 7.45 2.87 5.53
C THR A 42 7.03 2.71 4.06
N ASP A 43 7.26 3.75 3.28
CA ASP A 43 7.16 3.74 1.81
C ASP A 43 7.97 2.60 1.17
N LYS A 44 9.18 2.30 1.68
CA LYS A 44 10.02 1.18 1.24
C LYS A 44 9.35 -0.17 1.46
N GLN A 45 8.68 -0.37 2.59
CA GLN A 45 7.94 -1.60 2.87
C GLN A 45 6.73 -1.74 1.94
N VAL A 46 6.00 -0.65 1.69
CA VAL A 46 4.93 -0.63 0.69
C VAL A 46 5.50 -1.03 -0.66
N TYR A 47 6.57 -0.37 -1.13
CA TYR A 47 7.19 -0.66 -2.41
C TYR A 47 7.64 -2.13 -2.53
N ALA A 48 8.24 -2.70 -1.48
CA ALA A 48 8.63 -4.10 -1.45
C ALA A 48 7.41 -5.02 -1.65
N VAL A 49 6.29 -4.75 -0.97
CA VAL A 49 5.04 -5.53 -1.16
C VAL A 49 4.51 -5.41 -2.58
N ILE A 50 4.49 -4.20 -3.16
CA ILE A 50 4.07 -4.00 -4.56
C ILE A 50 4.90 -4.84 -5.52
N MET A 51 6.23 -4.79 -5.39
CA MET A 51 7.14 -5.54 -6.27
C MET A 51 7.03 -7.05 -6.10
N SER A 52 6.56 -7.54 -4.96
CA SER A 52 6.32 -8.96 -4.71
C SER A 52 4.98 -9.48 -5.25
N HIS A 53 4.06 -8.60 -5.67
CA HIS A 53 2.72 -8.96 -6.17
C HIS A 53 2.44 -8.26 -7.53
N PRO A 54 3.21 -8.58 -8.58
CA PRO A 54 3.08 -7.95 -9.89
C PRO A 54 1.79 -8.32 -10.63
N ASP A 55 1.04 -9.29 -10.14
CA ASP A 55 -0.29 -9.69 -10.61
C ASP A 55 -1.41 -8.81 -10.03
N MET A 56 -1.14 -8.11 -8.93
CA MET A 56 -2.14 -7.29 -8.21
C MET A 56 -1.94 -5.79 -8.39
N PHE A 57 -0.70 -5.35 -8.62
CA PHE A 57 -0.37 -3.92 -8.60
C PHE A 57 0.42 -3.50 -9.85
N VAL A 58 0.00 -2.38 -10.45
CA VAL A 58 0.74 -1.74 -11.53
C VAL A 58 1.30 -0.40 -11.08
N LYS A 59 2.54 -0.11 -11.47
CA LYS A 59 3.13 1.23 -11.35
C LYS A 59 2.95 1.97 -12.67
N SER A 60 2.13 3.01 -12.66
CA SER A 60 1.89 3.89 -13.81
C SER A 60 1.97 5.34 -13.39
N GLU A 61 2.64 6.19 -14.18
CA GLU A 61 2.73 7.64 -13.94
C GLU A 61 3.21 8.01 -12.51
N GLY A 62 4.10 7.19 -11.94
CA GLY A 62 4.62 7.38 -10.58
C GLY A 62 3.64 7.03 -9.46
N ARG A 63 2.52 6.38 -9.77
CA ARG A 63 1.49 5.93 -8.82
C ARG A 63 1.32 4.41 -8.88
N ILE A 64 0.84 3.85 -7.78
CA ILE A 64 0.46 2.45 -7.66
C ILE A 64 -1.06 2.36 -7.84
N HIS A 65 -1.48 1.49 -8.75
CA HIS A 65 -2.88 1.16 -9.02
C HIS A 65 -3.10 -0.33 -8.80
N LEU A 66 -4.36 -0.72 -8.56
CA LEU A 66 -4.76 -2.12 -8.57
C LEU A 66 -4.96 -2.59 -10.02
N MET A 67 -4.55 -3.82 -10.29
CA MET A 67 -4.90 -4.57 -11.50
C MET A 67 -6.11 -5.44 -11.20
N ILE A 68 -7.30 -4.84 -11.11
CA ILE A 68 -8.58 -5.55 -10.95
C ILE A 68 -9.60 -5.00 -11.93
#